data_AF-C7R9R8-F1
#
_entry.id   AF-C7R9R8-F1
#
_cell.length_a   1.000
_cell.length_b   1.000
_cell.length_c   1.000
_cell.angle_alpha   90.00
_cell.angle_beta   90.00
_cell.angle_gamma   90.00
#
_symmetry.space_group_name_H-M   'P 1'
#
loop_
_entity.id
_entity.type
_entity.pdbx_description
1 polymer ?
#
loop_
_entity_poly.entity_id
_entity_poly.type
_entity_poly.pdbx_seq_one_letter_code
_entity_poly.pdbx_strand_id
1 'polypeptide(L)' 'MSYSFWIKRFFAVLIGVFVVVAVAQYLKNDDVAYALTQGAIWAPITAIIFTASRFFQARRGQHCALCKDTPEMRDESKP' A
#
# COMPACT_ATOMS: atom_id res chain seq x y z
N MET A 1 15.85 8.94 -5.10
CA MET A 1 14.51 8.30 -4.94
C MET A 1 14.25 7.37 -6.12
N SER A 2 14.31 6.04 -5.91
CA SER A 2 14.03 5.09 -7.00
C SER A 2 12.52 4.82 -7.11
N TYR A 3 11.93 5.05 -8.29
CA TYR A 3 10.52 4.78 -8.57
C TYR A 3 10.15 3.31 -8.34
N SER A 4 11.10 2.38 -8.53
CA SER A 4 10.89 0.95 -8.30
C SER A 4 10.56 0.61 -6.84
N PHE A 5 10.99 1.41 -5.87
CA PHE A 5 10.62 1.22 -4.45
C PHE A 5 9.14 1.50 -4.22
N TRP A 6 8.64 2.61 -4.79
CA TRP A 6 7.24 2.99 -4.69
C TRP A 6 6.32 2.01 -5.42
N ILE A 7 6.75 1.51 -6.58
CA ILE A 7 6.03 0.46 -7.31
C ILE A 7 5.90 -0.83 -6.50
N LYS A 8 6.99 -1.34 -5.91
CA LYS A 8 6.92 -2.57 -5.09
C LYS A 8 5.97 -2.40 -3.90
N ARG A 9 6.00 -1.23 -3.27
CA ARG A 9 5.17 -0.91 -2.11
C ARG A 9 3.69 -0.75 -2.49
N PHE A 10 3.41 -0.13 -3.64
CA PHE A 10 2.08 -0.05 -4.22
C PHE A 10 1.50 -1.45 -4.45
N PHE A 11 2.25 -2.35 -5.10
CA PHE A 11 1.82 -3.73 -5.33
C PHE A 11 1.59 -4.52 -4.03
N ALA A 12 2.47 -4.36 -3.03
CA ALA A 12 2.29 -5.02 -1.74
C ALA A 12 0.99 -4.59 -1.03
N VAL A 13 0.67 -3.29 -1.05
CA VAL A 13 -0.56 -2.75 -0.47
C VAL A 13 -1.78 -3.18 -1.27
N LEU A 14 -1.68 -3.16 -2.61
CA LEU A 14 -2.75 -3.60 -3.50
C LEU A 14 -3.12 -5.06 -3.22
N ILE A 15 -2.13 -5.96 -3.16
CA ILE A 15 -2.36 -7.37 -2.85
C ILE A 15 -2.94 -7.52 -1.45
N GLY A 16 -2.40 -6.81 -0.45
CA GLY A 16 -2.90 -6.86 0.93
C GLY A 16 -4.36 -6.46 1.05
N VAL A 17 -4.74 -5.30 0.48
CA VAL A 17 -6.14 -4.83 0.53
C VAL A 17 -7.06 -5.75 -0.28
N PHE A 18 -6.63 -6.22 -1.44
CA PHE A 18 -7.42 -7.16 -2.24
C PHE A 18 -7.74 -8.43 -1.45
N VAL A 19 -6.75 -9.01 -0.78
CA VAL A 19 -6.95 -10.20 0.06
C VAL A 19 -7.90 -9.90 1.22
N VAL A 20 -7.74 -8.77 1.91
CA VAL A 20 -8.63 -8.39 3.03
C VAL A 20 -10.07 -8.23 2.57
N VAL A 21 -10.32 -7.55 1.45
CA VAL A 21 -11.68 -7.35 0.90
C VAL A 21 -12.27 -8.67 0.40
N ALA A 22 -11.49 -9.49 -0.28
CA ALA A 22 -11.94 -10.81 -0.76
C ALA A 22 -12.32 -11.74 0.41
N VAL A 23 -11.50 -11.79 1.46
CA VAL A 23 -11.75 -12.58 2.66
C VAL A 23 -12.98 -12.05 3.41
N ALA A 24 -13.11 -10.73 3.57
CA ALA A 24 -14.24 -10.12 4.25
C ALA A 24 -15.57 -10.44 3.55
N GLN A 25 -15.61 -10.43 2.22
CA GLN A 25 -16.81 -10.77 1.46
C GLN A 25 -17.07 -12.27 1.39
N TYR A 26 -16.03 -13.11 1.33
CA TYR A 26 -16.17 -14.55 1.45
C TYR A 26 -16.83 -14.97 2.77
N LEU A 27 -16.41 -14.35 3.88
CA LEU A 27 -17.02 -14.58 5.19
C LEU A 27 -18.48 -14.11 5.27
N LYS A 28 -18.89 -13.19 4.39
CA LYS A 28 -20.22 -12.61 4.36
C LYS A 28 -21.25 -13.46 3.62
N ASN A 29 -20.83 -14.61 3.04
CA ASN A 29 -21.67 -15.49 2.22
C ASN A 29 -22.24 -14.78 0.96
N ASP A 30 -21.65 -13.65 0.58
CA ASP A 30 -21.98 -12.95 -0.66
C ASP A 30 -21.41 -13.70 -1.87
N ASP A 31 -22.02 -13.51 -3.04
CA ASP A 31 -21.60 -14.16 -4.28
C ASP A 31 -20.11 -13.85 -4.59
N VAL A 32 -19.35 -14.87 -4.99
CA VAL A 32 -17.91 -14.76 -5.23
C VAL A 32 -17.60 -13.73 -6.32
N ALA A 33 -18.49 -13.53 -7.29
CA ALA A 33 -18.34 -12.48 -8.29
C ALA A 33 -18.49 -11.08 -7.68
N TYR A 34 -19.37 -10.91 -6.69
CA TYR A 34 -19.51 -9.68 -5.93
C TYR A 34 -18.28 -9.40 -5.04
N ALA A 35 -17.73 -10.46 -4.45
CA ALA A 35 -16.48 -10.40 -3.69
C ALA A 35 -15.31 -9.83 -4.52
N LEU A 36 -15.13 -10.37 -5.72
CA LEU A 36 -14.07 -9.98 -6.65
C LEU A 36 -14.27 -8.57 -7.22
N THR A 37 -15.49 -8.18 -7.55
CA THR A 37 -15.78 -6.85 -8.12
C THR A 37 -15.51 -5.74 -7.12
N GLN A 38 -15.95 -5.84 -5.86
CA GLN A 38 -15.58 -4.80 -4.90
C GLN A 38 -14.08 -4.82 -4.59
N GLY A 39 -13.45 -5.99 -4.52
CA GLY A 39 -11.99 -6.09 -4.38
C GLY A 39 -11.27 -5.35 -5.50
N ALA A 40 -11.70 -5.54 -6.76
CA ALA A 40 -11.14 -4.87 -7.92
C ALA A 40 -11.40 -3.35 -7.95
N ILE A 41 -12.49 -2.87 -7.37
CA ILE A 41 -12.80 -1.43 -7.30
C ILE A 41 -12.05 -0.76 -6.15
N TRP A 42 -12.07 -1.34 -4.95
CA TRP A 42 -11.52 -0.71 -3.75
C TRP A 42 -10.02 -0.92 -3.56
N ALA A 43 -9.44 -2.03 -4.04
CA ALA A 43 -8.00 -2.25 -3.98
C ALA A 43 -7.18 -1.17 -4.70
N PRO A 44 -7.48 -0.75 -5.95
CA PRO A 44 -6.73 0.32 -6.59
C PRO A 44 -6.94 1.67 -5.91
N ILE A 45 -8.16 2.00 -5.49
CA ILE A 45 -8.46 3.27 -4.80
C ILE A 45 -7.63 3.40 -3.51
N THR A 46 -7.67 2.37 -2.66
CA THR A 46 -6.93 2.34 -1.40
C THR A 46 -5.42 2.32 -1.62
N ALA A 47 -4.92 1.54 -2.58
CA ALA A 47 -3.51 1.50 -2.93
C ALA A 47 -3.02 2.87 -3.42
N ILE A 48 -3.80 3.57 -4.25
CA ILE A 48 -3.50 4.93 -4.71
C ILE A 48 -3.47 5.90 -3.53
N ILE A 49 -4.51 5.93 -2.69
CA ILE A 49 -4.58 6.86 -1.54
C ILE A 49 -3.43 6.63 -0.58
N PHE A 50 -3.13 5.39 -0.23
CA PHE A 50 -2.03 5.04 0.68
C PHE A 50 -0.68 5.44 0.08
N THR A 51 -0.45 5.12 -1.19
CA THR A 51 0.80 5.42 -1.89
C THR A 51 0.99 6.92 -2.08
N ALA A 52 -0.05 7.64 -2.50
CA ALA A 52 -0.04 9.09 -2.65
C ALA A 52 0.18 9.79 -1.31
N SER A 53 -0.52 9.36 -0.25
CA SER A 53 -0.34 9.93 1.10
C SER A 53 1.09 9.74 1.60
N ARG A 54 1.66 8.53 1.45
CA ARG A 54 3.05 8.27 1.84
C ARG A 54 4.04 9.03 0.96
N PHE A 55 3.77 9.17 -0.33
CA PHE A 55 4.63 9.92 -1.25
C PHE A 55 4.64 11.41 -0.90
N PHE A 56 3.47 11.96 -0.57
CA PHE A 56 3.31 13.35 -0.17
C PHE A 56 3.97 13.63 1.19
N GLN A 57 3.86 12.69 2.15
CA GLN A 57 4.57 12.77 3.44
C GLN A 57 6.09 12.73 3.27
N ALA A 58 6.60 11.81 2.43
CA ALA A 58 8.03 11.72 2.10
C ALA A 58 8.54 12.98 1.38
N ARG A 59 7.73 13.58 0.50
CA ARG A 59 8.04 14.86 -0.19
C ARG A 59 8.07 16.05 0.77
N ARG A 60 7.25 16.06 1.83
CA ARG A 60 7.18 17.16 2.81
C ARG A 60 8.25 17.07 3.90
N GLY A 61 9.21 16.15 3.81
CA GLY A 61 10.25 16.02 4.82
C GLY A 61 9.76 15.50 6.17
N GLN A 62 8.50 15.03 6.26
CA GLN A 62 7.99 14.31 7.43
C GLN A 62 8.48 12.86 7.37
N HIS A 63 9.80 12.71 7.41
CA HIS A 63 10.44 11.43 7.60
C HIS A 63 10.30 11.08 9.07
N CYS A 64 9.41 10.14 9.37
CA CYS A 64 9.31 9.60 10.72
C CYS A 64 10.68 8.99 11.06
N ALA A 65 11.37 9.50 12.08
CA ALA A 65 12.70 9.02 12.48
C ALA A 65 12.74 7.51 12.80
N LEU A 66 11.57 6.93 13.14
CA LEU A 66 11.35 5.51 13.39
C LEU A 66 11.08 4.70 12.11
N CYS A 67 10.50 5.32 11.08
CA CYS A 67 10.20 4.62 9.85
C CYS A 67 11.36 4.77 8.87
N LYS A 68 12.17 3.71 8.77
CA LYS A 68 13.16 3.49 7.68
C LYS A 68 12.46 3.28 6.33
N ASP A 69 11.64 4.25 5.93
CA ASP A 69 10.73 4.20 4.79
C ASP A 69 11.38 4.67 3.49
N THR A 70 12.56 5.30 3.58
CA THR A 70 13.31 5.83 2.43
C THR A 70 14.70 5.22 2.44
N PRO A 71 15.28 4.81 1.29
CA PRO A 71 16.61 4.21 1.24
C PRO A 71 17.71 5.10 1.85
N GLU A 72 17.60 6.43 1.73
CA GLU A 72 18.53 7.36 2.41
C GLU A 72 18.61 7.15 3.92
N MET A 73 17.47 6.87 4.58
CA MET A 73 17.43 6.60 6.02
C MET A 73 17.98 5.22 6.40
N ARG A 74 18.07 4.28 5.43
CA ARG A 74 18.71 2.98 5.66
C ARG A 74 20.22 3.10 5.57
N ASP A 75 20.74 3.83 4.60
CA ASP A 75 22.18 4.00 4.40
C ASP A 75 22.83 4.81 5.53
N GLU A 76 22.16 5.84 6.07
CA GLU A 76 22.67 6.59 7.24
C GLU A 76 22.72 5.78 8.54
N SER A 77 21.99 4.66 8.62
CA SER A 77 21.98 3.79 9.81
C SER A 77 23.03 2.66 9.77
N LYS A 78 23.84 2.60 8.72
CA LYS A 78 24.93 1.64 8.62
C LYS A 78 26.14 2.19 9.39
N PRO A 79 26.63 1.51 10.44
CA PRO A 79 27.79 1.95 11.21
C PRO A 79 29.07 1.93 10.37
#